data_AF-A0A2V6Z372-F1
#
_entry.id   AF-A0A2V6Z372-F1
#
_cell.length_a   1.000
_cell.length_b   1.000
_cell.length_c   1.000
_cell.angle_alpha   90.00
_cell.angle_beta   90.00
_cell.angle_gamma   90.00
#
_symmetry.space_group_name_H-M   'P 1'
#
loop_
_entity.id
_entity.type
_entity.pdbx_description
1 polymer ?
#
loop_
_entity_poly.entity_id
_entity_poly.type
_entity_poly.pdbx_seq_one_letter_code
_entity_poly.pdbx_strand_id
1 'polypeptide(L)'
;TVLELIGRREELPAWWAMGVPGPSGAAAPSGIAGKETEEFLSTYMRGLSGFHSRDFAQSAELFERCLTFRPLDGPCRIYLERCRALLASPPPPDWDLAVTMETK
;
A
#
# COMPACT_ATOMS: atom_id res chain seq x y z
N THR A 1 1.78 37.63 26.68
CA THR A 1 2.63 36.53 27.21
C THR A 1 2.35 35.29 26.39
N VAL A 2 3.42 34.63 25.96
CA VAL A 2 3.43 33.55 24.96
C VAL A 2 2.81 32.28 25.54
N LEU A 3 1.50 32.09 25.33
CA LEU A 3 0.80 30.86 25.72
C LEU A 3 -0.39 30.53 24.82
N GLU A 4 -0.29 30.83 23.52
CA GLU A 4 -1.32 30.47 22.52
C GLU A 4 -0.72 29.91 21.21
N LEU A 5 0.52 29.41 21.24
CA LEU A 5 1.11 28.75 20.08
C LEU A 5 1.89 27.50 20.50
N ILE A 6 1.57 26.40 19.82
CA ILE A 6 2.22 25.07 19.83
C ILE A 6 1.58 24.08 20.82
N GLY A 7 0.88 23.09 20.26
CA GLY A 7 0.65 21.81 20.92
C GLY A 7 -0.80 21.50 21.26
N ARG A 8 -1.67 21.32 20.25
CA ARG A 8 -2.70 20.29 20.36
C ARG A 8 -1.97 18.95 20.52
N ARG A 9 -1.62 18.59 21.76
CA ARG A 9 -1.38 17.19 22.11
C ARG A 9 -2.73 16.53 21.99
N GLU A 10 -2.98 15.88 20.86
CA GLU A 10 -4.02 14.87 20.80
C GLU A 10 -3.58 13.77 21.77
N GLU A 11 -4.14 13.83 22.98
CA GLU A 11 -4.04 12.77 23.96
C GLU A 11 -4.49 11.48 23.29
N LEU A 12 -3.55 10.55 23.12
CA LEU A 12 -3.84 9.23 22.57
C LEU A 12 -5.05 8.69 23.37
N PRO A 13 -6.08 8.19 22.69
CA PRO A 13 -7.24 7.65 23.39
C PRO A 13 -6.79 6.63 24.44
N ALA A 14 -7.39 6.69 25.63
CA ALA A 14 -6.93 5.93 26.80
C ALA A 14 -6.75 4.43 26.54
N TRP A 15 -7.48 3.86 25.59
CA TRP A 15 -7.33 2.47 25.16
C TRP A 15 -5.93 2.14 24.60
N TRP A 16 -5.27 3.05 23.87
CA TRP A 16 -3.91 2.83 23.32
C TRP A 16 -2.86 2.79 24.44
N ALA A 17 -3.03 3.62 25.48
CA ALA A 17 -2.15 3.63 26.65
C ALA A 17 -2.33 2.38 27.54
N MET A 18 -3.52 1.76 27.50
CA MET A 18 -3.86 0.58 28.31
C MET A 18 -3.64 -0.76 27.58
N GLY A 19 -3.18 -0.75 26.33
CA GLY A 19 -2.92 -1.99 25.57
C GLY A 19 -4.16 -2.82 25.25
N VAL A 20 -5.35 -2.21 25.28
CA VAL A 20 -6.63 -2.87 24.96
C VAL A 20 -7.06 -2.55 23.53
N PRO A 21 -7.57 -3.53 22.76
CA PRO A 21 -8.10 -3.26 21.43
C PRO A 21 -9.29 -2.29 21.54
N GLY A 22 -9.21 -1.18 20.81
CA GLY A 22 -10.29 -0.20 20.70
C GLY A 22 -11.55 -0.78 20.03
N PRO A 23 -12.67 -0.04 20.02
CA PRO A 23 -13.90 -0.52 19.38
C PRO A 23 -13.64 -0.88 17.92
N SER A 24 -14.06 -2.08 17.54
CA SER A 24 -13.84 -2.68 16.21
C SER A 24 -14.31 -1.72 15.11
N GLY A 25 -13.37 -1.16 14.35
CA GLY A 25 -13.63 -0.20 13.27
C GLY A 25 -13.10 1.23 13.49
N ALA A 26 -12.52 1.55 14.64
CA ALA A 26 -11.81 2.83 14.81
C ALA A 26 -10.45 2.81 14.08
N ALA A 27 -10.46 3.08 12.77
CA ALA A 27 -9.25 3.49 12.07
C ALA A 27 -8.70 4.75 12.75
N ALA A 28 -7.44 4.71 13.19
CA ALA A 28 -6.75 5.90 13.68
C ALA A 28 -6.92 7.05 12.67
N PRO A 29 -7.03 8.32 13.11
CA PRO A 29 -7.17 9.43 12.18
C PRO A 29 -6.03 9.34 11.15
N SER A 30 -6.39 9.13 9.89
CA SER A 30 -5.48 9.15 8.75
C SER A 30 -5.07 10.61 8.49
N GLY A 31 -4.41 11.22 9.48
CA GLY A 31 -4.14 12.65 9.53
C GLY A 31 -2.73 13.05 9.14
N ILE A 32 -1.82 12.08 8.98
CA ILE A 32 -0.43 12.34 8.58
C ILE A 32 0.09 11.23 7.66
N ALA A 33 -0.54 11.03 6.49
CA ALA A 33 0.18 10.35 5.42
C ALA A 33 1.38 11.24 5.05
N GLY A 34 2.56 10.93 5.57
CA GLY A 34 3.78 11.65 5.23
C GLY A 34 4.05 11.56 3.72
N LYS A 35 4.88 12.46 3.18
CA LYS A 35 5.22 12.50 1.75
C LYS A 35 5.62 11.13 1.18
N GLU A 36 6.38 10.34 1.94
CA GLU A 36 6.77 8.97 1.58
C GLU A 36 5.56 8.03 1.40
N THR A 37 4.53 8.18 2.22
CA THR A 37 3.29 7.39 2.11
C THR A 37 2.50 7.77 0.86
N GLU A 38 2.42 9.05 0.51
CA GLU A 38 1.79 9.49 -0.74
C GLU A 38 2.56 8.98 -1.96
N GLU A 39 3.90 9.08 -1.95
CA GLU A 39 4.75 8.57 -3.02
C GLU A 39 4.63 7.04 -3.16
N PHE A 40 4.58 6.31 -2.05
CA PHE A 40 4.33 4.86 -2.04
C PHE A 40 2.97 4.54 -2.65
N LEU A 41 1.89 5.18 -2.20
CA LEU A 41 0.54 4.91 -2.68
C LEU A 41 0.39 5.24 -4.17
N SER A 42 0.93 6.38 -4.62
CA SER A 42 0.94 6.76 -6.03
C SER A 42 1.69 5.74 -6.89
N THR A 43 2.87 5.30 -6.44
CA THR A 43 3.68 4.29 -7.14
C THR A 43 2.96 2.95 -7.19
N TYR A 44 2.36 2.51 -6.07
CA TYR A 44 1.61 1.26 -5.97
C TYR A 44 0.40 1.24 -6.90
N MET A 45 -0.40 2.32 -6.93
CA MET A 45 -1.55 2.43 -7.82
C MET A 45 -1.16 2.38 -9.30
N ARG A 46 -0.04 3.01 -9.67
CA ARG A 46 0.50 2.92 -11.03
C ARG A 46 0.94 1.49 -11.35
N GLY A 47 1.58 0.80 -10.40
CA GLY A 47 1.98 -0.60 -10.54
C GLY A 47 0.77 -1.51 -10.83
N LEU A 48 -0.32 -1.35 -10.08
CA LEU A 48 -1.57 -2.08 -10.30
C LEU A 48 -2.19 -1.77 -11.67
N SER A 49 -2.22 -0.50 -12.07
CA SER A 49 -2.75 -0.12 -13.39
C SER A 49 -1.96 -0.76 -14.53
N GLY A 50 -0.63 -0.76 -14.43
CA GLY A 50 0.26 -1.45 -15.38
C GLY A 50 0.02 -2.96 -15.39
N PHE A 51 -0.13 -3.58 -14.21
CA PHE A 51 -0.44 -5.01 -14.09
C PHE A 51 -1.75 -5.36 -14.82
N HIS A 52 -2.80 -4.56 -14.62
CA HIS A 52 -4.10 -4.74 -15.27
C HIS A 52 -4.05 -4.48 -16.78
N SER A 53 -3.17 -3.58 -17.22
CA SER A 53 -2.93 -3.30 -18.64
C SER A 53 -1.96 -4.31 -19.30
N ARG A 54 -1.53 -5.34 -18.55
CA ARG A 54 -0.56 -6.37 -18.97
C ARG A 54 0.83 -5.81 -19.28
N ASP A 55 1.14 -4.62 -18.80
CA ASP A 55 2.49 -4.05 -18.81
C ASP A 55 3.27 -4.56 -17.60
N PHE A 56 3.56 -5.87 -17.60
CA PHE A 56 4.23 -6.54 -16.48
C PHE A 56 5.66 -6.05 -16.25
N ALA A 57 6.33 -5.56 -17.30
CA ALA A 57 7.68 -5.00 -17.19
C ALA A 57 7.65 -3.71 -16.37
N GLN A 58 6.84 -2.73 -16.79
CA GLN A 58 6.71 -1.47 -16.05
C GLN A 58 6.12 -1.69 -14.65
N SER A 59 5.16 -2.61 -14.52
CA SER A 59 4.55 -2.94 -13.24
C SER A 59 5.56 -3.52 -12.25
N ALA A 60 6.46 -4.41 -12.69
CA ALA A 60 7.53 -4.95 -11.87
C ALA A 60 8.44 -3.84 -11.31
N GLU A 61 8.89 -2.91 -12.15
CA GLU A 61 9.74 -1.79 -11.74
C GLU A 61 9.05 -0.91 -10.68
N LEU A 62 7.75 -0.67 -10.83
CA LEU A 62 6.97 0.11 -9.88
C LEU A 62 6.83 -0.61 -8.52
N PHE A 63 6.63 -1.93 -8.51
CA PHE A 63 6.59 -2.69 -7.27
C PHE A 63 7.96 -2.80 -6.59
N GLU A 64 9.05 -2.92 -7.35
CA GLU A 64 10.41 -2.83 -6.81
C GLU A 64 10.65 -1.48 -6.15
N ARG A 65 10.21 -0.39 -6.77
CA ARG A 65 10.26 0.94 -6.18
C ARG A 65 9.42 1.03 -4.91
N CYS A 66 8.21 0.46 -4.88
CA CYS A 66 7.41 0.37 -3.65
C CYS A 66 8.17 -0.34 -2.51
N LEU A 67 8.90 -1.40 -2.83
CA LEU A 67 9.71 -2.14 -1.84
C LEU A 67 10.94 -1.35 -1.35
N THR A 68 11.39 -0.31 -2.06
CA THR A 68 12.40 0.61 -1.52
C THR A 68 11.86 1.47 -0.39
N PHE A 69 10.57 1.83 -0.42
CA PHE A 69 9.91 2.55 0.66
C PHE A 69 9.50 1.61 1.78
N ARG A 70 8.97 0.43 1.44
CA ARG A 70 8.45 -0.56 2.39
C ARG A 70 8.95 -1.96 2.02
N PRO A 71 10.16 -2.37 2.45
CA PRO A 71 10.76 -3.66 2.06
C PRO A 71 9.95 -4.90 2.48
N LEU A 72 9.10 -4.76 3.49
CA LEU A 72 8.26 -5.83 4.03
C LEU A 72 6.82 -5.80 3.52
N ASP A 73 6.51 -4.97 2.51
CA ASP A 73 5.17 -4.92 1.92
C ASP A 73 4.83 -6.22 1.17
N GLY A 74 3.97 -7.03 1.80
CA GLY A 74 3.54 -8.32 1.25
C GLY A 74 2.90 -8.21 -0.14
N PRO A 75 1.92 -7.31 -0.36
CA PRO A 75 1.31 -7.11 -1.66
C PRO A 75 2.31 -6.79 -2.77
N CYS A 76 3.24 -5.85 -2.57
CA CYS A 76 4.24 -5.49 -3.58
C CYS A 76 5.14 -6.68 -3.95
N ARG A 77 5.53 -7.51 -2.97
CA ARG A 77 6.32 -8.73 -3.25
C ARG A 77 5.55 -9.74 -4.09
N ILE A 78 4.27 -9.97 -3.77
CA ILE A 78 3.41 -10.90 -4.51
C ILE A 78 3.22 -10.42 -5.95
N TYR A 79 2.91 -9.14 -6.15
CA TYR A 79 2.72 -8.62 -7.50
C TYR A 79 4.03 -8.59 -8.30
N LEU A 80 5.16 -8.27 -7.69
CA LEU A 80 6.46 -8.35 -8.35
C LEU A 80 6.77 -9.78 -8.83
N GLU A 81 6.55 -10.78 -7.97
CA GLU A 81 6.75 -12.19 -8.34
C GLU A 81 5.83 -12.59 -9.50
N ARG A 82 4.55 -12.19 -9.45
CA ARG A 82 3.59 -12.43 -10.54
C ARG A 82 4.01 -11.76 -11.85
N CYS A 83 4.46 -10.51 -11.81
CA CYS A 83 4.97 -9.83 -13.00
C CYS A 83 6.14 -10.60 -13.62
N ARG A 84 7.10 -11.04 -12.80
CA ARG A 84 8.26 -11.81 -13.26
C ARG A 84 7.83 -13.16 -13.87
N ALA A 85 6.88 -13.86 -13.26
CA ALA A 85 6.35 -15.11 -13.79
C ALA A 85 5.65 -14.92 -15.15
N LEU A 86 4.85 -13.86 -15.29
CA LEU A 86 4.13 -13.52 -16.52
C LEU A 86 5.06 -13.00 -17.63
N LEU A 87 6.20 -12.38 -17.28
CA LEU A 87 7.22 -12.03 -18.25
C LEU A 87 7.99 -13.26 -18.75
N ALA A 88 8.27 -14.21 -17.85
CA ALA A 88 8.96 -15.45 -18.20
C ALA A 88 8.07 -16.39 -19.03
N SER A 89 6.76 -16.38 -18.78
CA SER A 89 5.77 -17.17 -19.50
C SER A 89 4.59 -16.27 -19.90
N PRO A 90 4.70 -15.52 -21.02
CA PRO A 90 3.69 -14.57 -21.43
C PRO A 90 2.34 -15.25 -21.66
N PRO A 91 1.27 -14.74 -21.05
CA PRO A 91 -0.06 -15.32 -21.19
C PRO A 91 -0.61 -15.11 -22.62
N PRO A 92 -1.44 -16.03 -23.13
CA PRO A 92 -2.06 -15.90 -24.45
C PRO A 92 -2.95 -14.65 -24.54
N PRO A 93 -3.23 -14.11 -25.75
CA PRO A 93 -3.98 -12.87 -25.93
C PRO A 93 -5.36 -12.90 -25.24
N ASP A 94 -6.06 -14.03 -25.26
CA ASP A 94 -7.37 -14.23 -24.62
C ASP A 94 -7.32 -14.49 -23.11
N TRP A 95 -6.15 -14.34 -22.48
CA TRP A 95 -6.03 -14.53 -21.04
C TRP A 95 -6.66 -13.39 -20.25
N ASP A 96 -7.64 -13.74 -19.42
CA ASP A 96 -8.23 -12.86 -18.44
C ASP A 96 -7.37 -12.85 -17.17
N LEU A 97 -7.05 -11.65 -16.67
CA LEU A 97 -6.39 -11.45 -15.39
C LEU A 97 -7.40 -11.80 -14.28
N ALA A 98 -7.68 -13.09 -14.10
CA ALA A 98 -8.54 -13.61 -13.04
C ALA A 98 -7.86 -13.38 -11.69
N VAL A 99 -7.88 -12.13 -11.22
CA VAL A 99 -7.57 -11.79 -9.85
C VAL A 99 -8.84 -12.11 -9.08
N THR A 100 -8.96 -13.37 -8.64
CA THR A 100 -9.97 -13.76 -7.67
C THR A 100 -9.68 -12.95 -6.40
N MET A 101 -10.31 -11.78 -6.28
CA MET A 101 -10.43 -11.09 -5.02
C MET A 101 -11.44 -11.89 -4.21
N GLU A 102 -10.97 -12.92 -3.53
CA GLU A 102 -11.73 -13.56 -2.46
C GLU A 102 -11.82 -12.56 -1.29
N THR A 103 -12.70 -11.58 -1.42
CA THR A 103 -13.24 -10.84 -0.28
C THR A 103 -14.25 -11.77 0.38
N LYS A 104 -13.88 -12.38 1.50
CA LYS A 104 -14.81 -13.02 2.44
C LYS A 104 -14.86 -12.20 3.73
#